data_AF-A0A7S0EXG5-F1
#
_entry.id   AF-A0A7S0EXG5-F1
#
_cell.length_a   1.000
_cell.length_b   1.000
_cell.length_c   1.000
_cell.angle_alpha   90.00
_cell.angle_beta   90.00
_cell.angle_gamma   90.00
#
_symmetry.space_group_name_H-M   'P 1'
#
loop_
_entity.id
_entity.type
_entity.pdbx_description
1 polymer ?
#
loop_
_entity_poly.entity_id
_entity_poly.type
_entity_poly.pdbx_seq_one_letter_code
_entity_poly.pdbx_strand_id
1 'polypeptide(L)'
;AEEKVGDRIGAMRAAICLVMLAVAIMAEEKVGLRDEEDVSKRREEALSKLPKPVEEMKVKELKELLHQRGVSSVGISEKAQLVEKVKESIHLPIKREELKKINMPKQAEDDQMASILRELKKKQEKEKELKDMLKKQGINTDGIKFGGGGMDPDQLDKMIHNLEKKKEL
;
A
#
# COMPACT_ATOMS: atom_id res chain seq x y z
N ALA A 1 0.72 -61.61 -24.63
CA ALA A 1 -0.43 -60.68 -24.66
C ALA A 1 -0.15 -59.35 -23.96
N GLU A 2 0.86 -59.27 -23.08
CA GLU A 2 1.18 -58.07 -22.31
C GLU A 2 1.90 -56.97 -23.13
N GLU A 3 2.65 -57.33 -24.17
CA GLU A 3 3.40 -56.36 -24.99
C GLU A 3 2.51 -55.37 -25.75
N LYS A 4 1.28 -55.76 -26.11
CA LYS A 4 0.34 -54.90 -26.85
C LYS A 4 -0.36 -53.84 -25.98
N VAL A 5 -0.22 -53.90 -24.66
CA VAL A 5 -0.88 -52.96 -23.73
C VAL A 5 -0.04 -51.68 -23.57
N GLY A 6 1.29 -51.78 -23.64
CA GLY A 6 2.21 -50.64 -23.51
C GLY A 6 2.03 -49.60 -24.61
N ASP A 7 1.94 -50.04 -25.87
CA ASP A 7 1.82 -49.14 -27.02
C ASP A 7 0.53 -48.30 -26.99
N ARG A 8 -0.56 -48.86 -26.47
CA ARG A 8 -1.85 -48.16 -26.37
C ARG A 8 -1.80 -47.03 -25.35
N ILE A 9 -1.07 -47.22 -24.24
CA ILE A 9 -0.91 -46.20 -23.20
C ILE A 9 -0.02 -45.05 -23.71
N GLY A 10 1.03 -45.37 -24.47
CA GLY A 10 1.90 -44.37 -25.11
C GLY A 10 1.13 -43.49 -26.10
N ALA A 11 0.35 -44.10 -27.00
CA ALA A 11 -0.47 -43.39 -27.98
C ALA A 11 -1.52 -42.47 -27.32
N MET A 12 -2.16 -42.94 -26.25
CA MET A 12 -3.18 -42.15 -25.52
C MET A 12 -2.57 -40.90 -24.85
N ARG A 13 -1.38 -41.03 -24.27
CA ARG A 13 -0.67 -39.88 -23.66
C ARG A 13 -0.25 -38.84 -24.70
N ALA A 14 0.27 -39.28 -25.84
CA ALA A 14 0.63 -38.38 -26.94
C ALA A 14 -0.59 -37.61 -27.47
N ALA A 15 -1.74 -38.28 -27.61
CA ALA A 15 -2.99 -37.65 -28.04
C ALA A 15 -3.47 -36.59 -27.03
N ILE A 16 -3.41 -36.88 -25.72
CA ILE A 16 -3.80 -35.93 -24.68
C ILE A 16 -2.88 -34.70 -24.68
N CYS A 17 -1.56 -34.88 -24.84
CA CYS A 17 -0.62 -33.76 -24.94
C CYS A 17 -0.90 -32.89 -26.17
N LEU A 18 -1.20 -33.49 -27.33
CA LEU A 18 -1.56 -32.75 -28.55
C LEU A 18 -2.84 -31.93 -28.38
N VAL A 19 -3.87 -32.50 -27.73
CA VAL A 19 -5.12 -31.79 -27.44
C VAL A 19 -4.88 -30.65 -26.46
N MET A 20 -4.10 -30.86 -25.40
CA MET A 20 -3.79 -29.77 -24.45
C MET A 20 -2.98 -28.65 -25.10
N LEU A 21 -2.02 -28.98 -25.98
CA LEU A 21 -1.27 -27.98 -26.75
C LEU A 21 -2.20 -27.19 -27.68
N ALA A 22 -3.11 -27.86 -28.39
CA ALA A 22 -4.07 -27.22 -29.28
C ALA A 22 -5.05 -26.31 -28.52
N VAL A 23 -5.51 -26.72 -27.33
CA VAL A 23 -6.35 -25.89 -26.46
C VAL A 23 -5.59 -24.66 -25.93
N ALA A 24 -4.30 -24.81 -25.60
CA ALA A 24 -3.47 -23.67 -25.18
C ALA A 24 -3.29 -22.64 -26.31
N ILE A 25 -3.04 -23.11 -27.54
CA ILE A 25 -2.91 -22.23 -28.73
C ILE A 25 -4.23 -21.50 -29.01
N MET A 26 -5.37 -22.20 -28.96
CA MET A 26 -6.68 -21.58 -29.17
C MET A 26 -7.13 -20.65 -28.03
N ALA A 27 -6.55 -20.79 -26.83
CA ALA A 27 -6.81 -19.87 -25.73
C ALA A 27 -6.13 -18.49 -25.93
N GLU A 28 -5.03 -18.43 -26.68
CA GLU A 28 -4.33 -17.17 -26.97
C GLU A 28 -4.98 -16.36 -28.10
N GLU A 29 -5.66 -17.01 -29.06
CA GLU A 29 -6.32 -16.31 -30.19
C GLU A 29 -7.59 -15.52 -29.82
N LYS A 30 -8.13 -15.71 -28.61
CA LYS A 30 -9.21 -14.84 -28.09
C LYS A 30 -8.69 -13.65 -27.28
N VAL A 31 -7.39 -13.36 -27.33
CA VAL A 31 -6.92 -12.00 -27.12
C VAL A 31 -7.22 -11.24 -28.41
N GLY A 32 -8.52 -10.97 -28.64
CA GLY A 32 -8.96 -10.17 -29.77
C GLY A 32 -8.12 -8.90 -29.81
N LEU A 33 -7.57 -8.60 -30.99
CA LEU A 33 -6.94 -7.32 -31.31
C LEU A 33 -7.87 -6.25 -30.74
N ARG A 34 -7.49 -5.69 -29.59
CA ARG A 34 -8.21 -4.56 -29.03
C ARG A 34 -7.98 -3.44 -30.01
N ASP A 35 -9.06 -2.94 -30.60
CA ASP A 35 -9.01 -1.80 -31.48
C ASP A 35 -8.19 -0.70 -30.79
N GLU A 36 -7.13 -0.22 -31.45
CA GLU A 36 -6.24 0.81 -30.89
C GLU A 36 -7.03 2.06 -30.45
N GLU A 37 -8.18 2.29 -31.09
CA GLU A 37 -9.12 3.36 -30.77
C GLU A 37 -9.70 3.22 -29.35
N ASP A 38 -9.99 1.99 -28.90
CA ASP A 38 -10.51 1.72 -27.55
C ASP A 38 -9.44 1.95 -26.48
N VAL A 39 -8.18 1.61 -26.78
CA VAL A 39 -7.06 1.85 -25.87
C VAL A 39 -6.83 3.35 -25.69
N SER A 40 -6.93 4.12 -26.78
CA SER A 40 -6.79 5.57 -26.79
C SER A 40 -7.89 6.25 -25.95
N LYS A 41 -9.16 5.87 -26.13
CA LYS A 41 -10.28 6.38 -25.32
C LYS A 41 -10.11 6.10 -23.83
N ARG A 42 -9.70 4.88 -23.47
CA ARG A 42 -9.43 4.51 -22.06
C ARG A 42 -8.26 5.29 -21.47
N ARG A 43 -7.23 5.58 -22.27
CA ARG A 43 -6.08 6.39 -21.85
C ARG A 43 -6.53 7.81 -21.51
N GLU A 44 -7.30 8.45 -22.38
CA GLU A 44 -7.82 9.80 -22.14
C GLU A 44 -8.75 9.86 -20.93
N GLU A 45 -9.67 8.91 -20.79
CA GLU A 45 -10.56 8.81 -19.64
C GLU A 45 -9.79 8.61 -18.32
N ALA A 46 -8.74 7.80 -18.34
CA ALA A 46 -7.90 7.58 -17.16
C ALA A 46 -7.07 8.83 -16.80
N LEU A 47 -6.63 9.60 -17.81
CA LEU A 47 -5.90 10.86 -17.58
C LEU A 47 -6.81 11.96 -17.02
N SER A 48 -8.06 12.06 -17.48
CA SER A 48 -9.02 13.06 -16.98
C SER A 48 -9.49 12.81 -15.56
N LYS A 49 -9.44 11.55 -15.10
CA LYS A 49 -9.75 11.17 -13.70
C LYS A 49 -8.65 11.52 -12.69
N LEU A 50 -7.45 11.88 -13.16
CA LEU A 50 -6.37 12.25 -12.25
C LEU A 50 -6.64 13.63 -11.63
N PRO A 51 -6.30 13.83 -10.33
CA PRO A 51 -6.55 15.10 -9.66
C PRO A 51 -5.67 16.25 -10.20
N LYS A 52 -4.58 15.93 -10.89
CA LYS A 52 -3.60 16.88 -11.44
C LYS A 52 -3.06 16.35 -12.77
N PRO A 53 -2.65 17.22 -13.69
CA PRO A 53 -1.99 16.80 -14.93
C PRO A 53 -0.66 16.10 -14.62
N VAL A 54 -0.33 15.08 -15.43
CA VAL A 54 0.82 14.17 -15.20
C VAL A 54 2.16 14.92 -15.23
N GLU A 55 2.23 16.00 -16.01
CA GLU A 55 3.40 16.86 -16.18
C GLU A 55 3.79 17.57 -14.88
N GLU A 56 2.80 17.92 -14.06
CA GLU A 56 2.99 18.65 -12.79
C GLU A 56 3.28 17.72 -11.61
N MET A 57 2.99 16.43 -11.74
CA MET A 57 3.20 15.45 -10.66
C MET A 57 4.69 15.31 -10.29
N LYS A 58 4.95 14.98 -9.03
CA LYS A 58 6.31 14.73 -8.54
C LYS A 58 6.80 13.37 -9.06
N VAL A 59 8.12 13.22 -9.23
CA VAL A 59 8.76 11.95 -9.67
C VAL A 59 8.34 10.77 -8.80
N LYS A 60 8.18 10.99 -7.48
CA LYS A 60 7.70 9.96 -6.54
C LYS A 60 6.29 9.47 -6.88
N GLU A 61 5.36 10.39 -7.13
CA GLU A 61 3.96 10.06 -7.47
C GLU A 61 3.88 9.33 -8.81
N LEU A 62 4.67 9.76 -9.80
CA LEU A 62 4.77 9.08 -11.10
C LEU A 62 5.28 7.64 -10.97
N LYS A 63 6.30 7.41 -10.13
CA LYS A 63 6.80 6.04 -9.85
C LYS A 63 5.76 5.19 -9.13
N GLU A 64 5.01 5.78 -8.19
CA GLU A 64 3.91 5.10 -7.52
C GLU A 64 2.81 4.68 -8.51
N LEU A 65 2.43 5.55 -9.46
CA LEU A 65 1.44 5.22 -10.51
C LEU A 65 1.89 4.04 -11.40
N LEU A 66 3.17 3.99 -11.76
CA LEU A 66 3.75 2.86 -12.52
C LEU A 66 3.76 1.58 -11.68
N HIS A 67 4.21 1.68 -10.42
CA HIS A 67 4.29 0.56 -9.50
C HIS A 67 2.90 -0.04 -9.23
N GLN A 68 1.89 0.79 -9.00
CA GLN A 68 0.49 0.38 -8.81
C GLN A 68 -0.04 -0.47 -9.95
N ARG A 69 0.43 -0.22 -11.18
CA ARG A 69 0.07 -0.95 -12.40
C ARG A 69 1.04 -2.07 -12.75
N GLY A 70 2.06 -2.27 -11.93
CA GLY A 70 3.08 -3.28 -12.13
C GLY A 70 4.13 -2.97 -13.18
N VAL A 71 4.23 -1.72 -13.64
CA VAL A 71 5.25 -1.29 -14.59
C VAL A 71 6.51 -0.93 -13.83
N SER A 72 7.63 -1.56 -14.20
CA SER A 72 8.94 -1.25 -13.63
C SER A 72 9.42 0.13 -14.09
N SER A 73 10.04 0.88 -13.19
CA SER A 73 10.70 2.16 -13.48
C SER A 73 12.23 2.06 -13.51
N VAL A 74 12.77 0.83 -13.54
CA VAL A 74 14.22 0.59 -13.59
C VAL A 74 14.78 1.11 -14.91
N GLY A 75 15.88 1.88 -14.84
CA GLY A 75 16.55 2.45 -16.01
C GLY A 75 16.00 3.79 -16.49
N ILE A 76 14.93 4.32 -15.88
CA ILE A 76 14.37 5.63 -16.23
C ILE A 76 15.01 6.70 -15.35
N SER A 77 15.92 7.49 -15.92
CA SER A 77 16.61 8.59 -15.23
C SER A 77 15.90 9.93 -15.37
N GLU A 78 15.16 10.13 -16.46
CA GLU A 78 14.57 11.43 -16.79
C GLU A 78 13.07 11.50 -16.44
N LYS A 79 12.62 12.66 -15.93
CA LYS A 79 11.20 12.88 -15.63
C LYS A 79 10.32 12.76 -16.88
N ALA A 80 10.78 13.25 -18.02
CA ALA A 80 10.03 13.22 -19.28
C ALA A 80 9.69 11.78 -19.71
N GLN A 81 10.68 10.88 -19.67
CA GLN A 81 10.50 9.46 -19.95
C GLN A 81 9.52 8.80 -18.98
N LEU A 82 9.56 9.21 -17.70
CA LEU A 82 8.63 8.70 -16.69
C LEU A 82 7.19 9.14 -16.97
N VAL A 83 6.98 10.40 -17.37
CA VAL A 83 5.67 10.94 -17.76
C VAL A 83 5.12 10.20 -18.98
N GLU A 84 5.94 9.97 -20.00
CA GLU A 84 5.56 9.19 -21.19
C GLU A 84 5.15 7.77 -20.81
N LYS A 85 5.96 7.08 -19.99
CA LYS A 85 5.64 5.73 -19.51
C LYS A 85 4.35 5.68 -18.70
N VAL A 86 4.07 6.70 -17.90
CA VAL A 86 2.81 6.82 -17.15
C VAL A 86 1.64 6.98 -18.11
N LYS A 87 1.72 7.90 -19.08
CA LYS A 87 0.69 8.06 -20.11
C LYS A 87 0.45 6.76 -20.86
N GLU A 88 1.52 6.03 -21.18
CA GLU A 88 1.42 4.75 -21.87
C GLU A 88 0.63 3.73 -21.06
N SER A 89 0.95 3.61 -19.77
CA SER A 89 0.46 2.54 -18.90
C SER A 89 -0.78 2.88 -18.10
N ILE A 90 -1.23 4.14 -18.06
CA ILE A 90 -2.32 4.61 -17.18
C ILE A 90 -3.62 3.77 -17.27
N HIS A 91 -3.89 3.23 -18.46
CA HIS A 91 -5.07 2.43 -18.80
C HIS A 91 -4.99 0.98 -18.29
N LEU A 92 -3.83 0.52 -17.83
CA LEU A 92 -3.64 -0.82 -17.28
C LEU A 92 -4.33 -0.94 -15.91
N PRO A 93 -4.87 -2.13 -15.58
CA PRO A 93 -5.51 -2.37 -14.30
C PRO A 93 -4.50 -2.26 -13.14
N ILE A 94 -4.98 -1.75 -12.00
CA ILE A 94 -4.19 -1.67 -10.77
C ILE A 94 -4.02 -3.08 -10.18
N LYS A 95 -2.82 -3.39 -9.71
CA LYS A 95 -2.50 -4.63 -8.99
C LYS A 95 -3.37 -4.79 -7.73
N ARG A 96 -3.82 -6.02 -7.47
CA ARG A 96 -4.71 -6.32 -6.32
C ARG A 96 -4.07 -6.00 -4.98
N GLU A 97 -2.75 -6.14 -4.87
CA GLU A 97 -1.98 -5.87 -3.66
C GLU A 97 -2.01 -4.37 -3.31
N GLU A 98 -1.98 -3.53 -4.34
CA GLU A 98 -1.94 -2.07 -4.19
C GLU A 98 -3.32 -1.49 -3.92
N LEU A 99 -4.39 -2.11 -4.45
CA LEU A 99 -5.77 -1.76 -4.10
C LEU A 99 -6.04 -1.84 -2.60
N LYS A 100 -5.43 -2.80 -1.89
CA LYS A 100 -5.56 -2.92 -0.42
C LYS A 100 -4.94 -1.73 0.32
N LYS A 101 -3.87 -1.14 -0.22
CA LYS A 101 -3.20 0.02 0.40
C LYS A 101 -3.98 1.31 0.16
N ILE A 102 -4.63 1.44 -0.99
CA ILE A 102 -5.44 2.61 -1.35
C ILE A 102 -6.74 2.65 -0.52
N ASN A 103 -7.34 1.48 -0.25
CA ASN A 103 -8.58 1.38 0.53
C ASN A 103 -8.40 1.38 2.05
N MET A 104 -7.17 1.46 2.57
CA MET A 104 -7.01 1.78 3.99
C MET A 104 -7.12 3.29 4.16
N PRO A 105 -8.14 3.79 4.89
CA PRO A 105 -8.27 5.22 5.16
C PRO A 105 -7.08 5.66 6.00
N LYS A 106 -6.07 6.27 5.37
CA LYS A 106 -4.94 6.90 6.08
C LYS A 106 -5.40 7.92 7.13
N GLN A 107 -6.61 8.46 7.00
CA GLN A 107 -7.22 9.35 8.00
C GLN A 107 -7.60 8.64 9.32
N ALA A 108 -7.84 7.33 9.33
CA ALA A 108 -8.25 6.64 10.55
C ALA A 108 -7.10 6.44 11.54
N GLU A 109 -5.85 6.41 11.07
CA GLU A 109 -4.68 6.21 11.93
C GLU A 109 -4.36 7.48 12.74
N ASP A 110 -4.50 8.66 12.13
CA ASP A 110 -4.20 9.94 12.81
C ASP A 110 -5.22 10.28 13.91
N ASP A 111 -6.50 9.95 13.70
CA ASP A 111 -7.55 10.18 14.71
C ASP A 111 -7.46 9.19 15.88
N GLN A 112 -7.12 7.93 15.59
CA GLN A 112 -6.89 6.92 16.64
C GLN A 112 -5.65 7.27 17.47
N MET A 113 -4.57 7.70 16.82
CA MET A 113 -3.35 8.11 17.51
C MET A 113 -3.58 9.35 18.39
N ALA A 114 -4.36 10.32 17.92
CA ALA A 114 -4.75 11.47 18.72
C ALA A 114 -5.60 11.10 19.95
N SER A 115 -6.50 10.11 19.80
CA SER A 115 -7.30 9.60 20.92
C SER A 115 -6.43 8.94 22.00
N ILE A 116 -5.48 8.09 21.59
CA ILE A 116 -4.54 7.40 22.49
C ILE A 116 -3.66 8.41 23.25
N LEU A 117 -3.18 9.46 22.57
CA LEU A 117 -2.37 10.51 23.20
C LEU A 117 -3.15 11.27 24.28
N ARG A 118 -4.43 11.59 24.04
CA ARG A 118 -5.28 12.23 25.06
C ARG A 118 -5.51 11.33 26.27
N GLU A 119 -5.65 10.03 26.06
CA GLU A 119 -5.85 9.08 27.15
C GLU A 119 -4.59 8.92 28.02
N LEU A 120 -3.41 8.88 27.39
CA LEU A 120 -2.13 8.89 28.10
C LEU A 120 -1.95 10.14 28.94
N LYS A 121 -2.29 11.32 28.40
CA LYS A 121 -2.21 12.59 29.15
C LYS A 121 -3.12 12.59 30.38
N LYS A 122 -4.37 12.10 30.24
CA LYS A 122 -5.29 11.94 31.38
C LYS A 122 -4.76 10.98 32.43
N LYS A 123 -4.06 9.91 32.04
CA LYS A 123 -3.45 8.96 33.00
C LYS A 123 -2.28 9.61 33.75
N GLN A 124 -1.44 10.39 33.06
CA GLN A 124 -0.34 11.12 33.71
C GLN A 124 -0.83 12.18 34.70
N GLU A 125 -1.88 12.94 34.37
CA GLU A 125 -2.47 13.92 35.28
C GLU A 125 -3.01 13.27 36.55
N LYS A 126 -3.71 12.13 36.41
CA LYS A 126 -4.18 11.33 37.55
C LYS A 126 -3.04 10.79 38.41
N GLU A 127 -1.95 10.36 37.79
CA GLU A 127 -0.78 9.86 38.52
C GLU A 127 -0.10 10.99 39.33
N LYS A 128 0.01 12.18 38.73
CA LYS A 128 0.54 13.37 39.41
C LYS A 128 -0.35 13.77 40.59
N GLU A 129 -1.67 13.80 40.39
CA GLU A 129 -2.64 14.10 41.45
C GLU A 129 -2.54 13.09 42.60
N LEU A 130 -2.42 11.80 42.29
CA LEU A 130 -2.24 10.73 43.28
C LEU A 130 -0.93 10.91 44.07
N LYS A 131 0.17 11.24 43.41
CA LYS A 131 1.46 11.53 44.06
C LYS A 131 1.34 12.71 45.03
N ASP A 132 0.65 13.77 44.64
CA ASP A 132 0.44 14.95 45.49
C ASP A 132 -0.42 14.61 46.71
N MET A 133 -1.45 13.76 46.56
CA MET A 133 -2.26 13.29 47.69
C MET A 133 -1.44 12.43 48.67
N LEU A 134 -0.63 11.49 48.18
CA LEU A 134 0.23 10.65 49.01
C LEU A 134 1.27 11.49 49.76
N LYS A 135 1.86 12.47 49.09
CA LYS A 135 2.81 13.41 49.71
C LYS A 135 2.15 14.24 50.81
N LYS A 136 0.91 14.69 50.60
CA LYS A 136 0.10 15.39 51.64
C LYS A 136 -0.19 14.52 52.86
N GLN A 137 -0.31 13.20 52.68
CA GLN A 137 -0.47 12.24 53.78
C GLN A 137 0.85 11.90 54.50
N GLY A 138 1.97 12.52 54.11
CA GLY A 138 3.28 12.26 54.72
C GLY A 138 3.96 10.98 54.23
N ILE A 139 3.45 10.37 53.15
CA ILE A 139 4.07 9.19 52.53
C ILE A 139 5.17 9.69 51.60
N ASN A 140 6.40 9.26 51.85
CA ASN A 140 7.53 9.61 51.00
C ASN A 140 7.44 8.83 49.67
N THR A 141 7.16 9.52 48.58
CA THR A 141 6.99 8.91 47.24
C THR A 141 8.28 8.89 46.42
N ASP A 142 9.38 9.38 46.98
CA ASP A 142 10.71 9.33 46.37
C ASP A 142 11.17 7.86 46.25
N GLY A 143 11.02 7.29 45.05
CA GLY A 143 11.39 5.91 44.72
C GLY A 143 10.23 5.02 44.27
N ILE A 144 8.97 5.45 44.45
CA ILE A 144 7.80 4.69 43.98
C ILE A 144 7.52 5.04 42.52
N LYS A 145 7.93 4.16 41.60
CA LYS A 145 7.52 4.21 40.19
C LYS A 145 6.13 3.59 40.05
N PHE A 146 5.10 4.43 39.96
CA PHE A 146 3.74 3.99 39.68
C PHE A 146 3.63 3.56 38.21
N GLY A 147 3.69 2.25 37.94
CA GLY A 147 3.49 1.69 36.60
C GLY A 147 4.77 1.68 35.75
N GLY A 148 5.25 0.47 35.47
CA GLY A 148 6.54 0.20 34.81
C GLY A 148 6.78 0.98 33.50
N GLY A 149 7.93 1.65 33.43
CA GLY A 149 8.53 2.11 32.18
C GLY A 149 7.95 3.38 31.54
N GLY A 150 7.19 4.19 32.29
CA GLY A 150 6.61 5.44 31.81
C GLY A 150 7.66 6.44 31.31
N MET A 151 7.46 6.89 30.07
CA MET A 151 8.20 7.96 29.41
C MET A 151 8.10 9.26 30.23
N ASP A 152 9.21 9.99 30.38
CA ASP A 152 9.24 11.26 31.11
C ASP A 152 8.21 12.25 30.53
N PRO A 153 7.46 12.98 31.37
CA PRO A 153 6.42 13.91 30.91
C PRO A 153 6.98 14.97 29.94
N ASP A 154 8.21 15.44 30.18
CA ASP A 154 8.90 16.39 29.30
C ASP A 154 9.21 15.83 27.91
N GLN A 155 9.39 14.50 27.82
CA GLN A 155 9.65 13.82 26.56
C GLN A 155 8.35 13.66 25.76
N LEU A 156 7.22 13.47 26.44
CA LEU A 156 5.89 13.37 25.83
C LEU A 156 5.45 14.72 25.24
N ASP A 157 5.63 15.82 25.97
CA ASP A 157 5.27 17.16 25.48
C ASP A 157 6.07 17.54 24.23
N LYS A 158 7.35 17.17 24.16
CA LYS A 158 8.18 17.35 22.95
C LYS A 158 7.65 16.56 21.76
N MET A 159 7.11 15.36 21.96
CA MET A 159 6.51 14.56 20.87
C MET A 159 5.23 15.19 20.36
N ILE A 160 4.37 15.67 21.26
CA ILE A 160 3.11 16.31 20.91
C ILE A 160 3.38 17.58 20.10
N HIS A 161 4.29 18.44 20.58
CA HIS A 161 4.64 19.67 19.86
C HIS A 161 5.22 19.39 18.47
N ASN A 162 5.99 18.31 18.29
CA ASN A 162 6.52 17.92 16.98
C ASN A 162 5.43 17.38 16.04
N LEU A 163 4.39 16.74 16.57
CA LEU A 163 3.24 16.26 15.79
C LEU A 163 2.34 17.42 15.36
N GLU A 164 2.07 18.39 16.24
CA GLU A 164 1.29 19.58 15.90
C GLU A 164 1.98 20.42 14.83
N LYS A 165 3.30 20.62 14.96
CA LYS A 165 4.10 21.33 13.94
C LYS A 165 4.12 20.61 12.58
N LYS A 166 3.96 19.28 12.55
CA LYS A 166 3.85 18.51 11.29
C LYS A 166 2.49 18.64 10.61
N LYS A 167 1.43 19.03 11.32
CA LYS A 167 0.10 19.25 10.72
C LYS A 167 -0.01 20.61 10.01
N GLU A 168 0.90 21.55 10.29
CA GLU A 168 0.92 22.88 9.66
C GLU A 168 1.73 22.93 8.34
N LEU A 169 2.38 21.83 7.95
CA LEU A 169 3.17 21.67 6.72
C LEU A 169 2.47 20.77 5.69
#